data_AF-A0A9C7YQ56-F1
#
_entry.id   AF-A0A9C7YQ56-F1
#
_cell.length_a   1.000
_cell.length_b   1.000
_cell.length_c   1.000
_cell.angle_alpha   90.00
_cell.angle_beta   90.00
_cell.angle_gamma   90.00
#
_symmetry.space_group_name_H-M   'P 1'
#
loop_
_entity.id
_entity.type
_entity.pdbx_description
1 polymer ?
#
loop_
_entity_poly.entity_id
_entity_poly.type
_entity_poly.pdbx_seq_one_letter_code
_entity_poly.pdbx_strand_id
1 'polypeptide(L)'
;NWDYYPNDDKPFYYLEYDLTKKLIQPALPLEVDIPNNYKTNKDSVLIRGHTSNDATVEINGEEVLVSSSGIFAKIVKLNPGENLINIKAYDSAGNTAEVNRKVIYEKKNIVIELWIGKKEAKINGDSYTLDASPFIENGRTLVPIRFIAEGFGADVDWIGETKTVIINLESKNINIILQIGSKIAIVNGEKITLDVAPKIVKGRTFVPLRFIAETFGAEVLWNGSERKITIIFTP
;
A
#
# COMPACT_ATOMS: atom_id res chain seq x y z
N ASN A 1 -102.06 -17.94 -9.99
CA ASN A 1 -101.40 -17.80 -8.69
C ASN A 1 -99.95 -17.45 -8.92
N TRP A 2 -99.59 -16.35 -8.29
CA TRP A 2 -98.29 -15.70 -8.16
C TRP A 2 -97.23 -16.70 -7.65
N ASP A 3 -95.92 -16.55 -7.88
CA ASP A 3 -95.06 -15.46 -7.41
C ASP A 3 -93.73 -15.47 -8.22
N TYR A 4 -93.30 -14.33 -8.77
CA TYR A 4 -92.28 -13.43 -8.18
C TYR A 4 -90.82 -13.84 -8.51
N TYR A 5 -90.20 -13.09 -9.43
CA TYR A 5 -88.74 -13.01 -9.61
C TYR A 5 -88.13 -12.21 -8.46
N PRO A 6 -86.92 -12.56 -7.98
CA PRO A 6 -85.84 -11.65 -8.34
C PRO A 6 -84.43 -12.30 -8.44
N ASN A 7 -83.57 -11.57 -9.16
CA ASN A 7 -82.12 -11.43 -8.97
C ASN A 7 -81.19 -12.57 -9.42
N ASP A 8 -80.63 -12.38 -10.62
CA ASP A 8 -79.19 -12.20 -10.88
C ASP A 8 -78.18 -12.99 -10.01
N ASP A 9 -78.32 -14.30 -9.91
CA ASP A 9 -77.32 -15.18 -9.29
C ASP A 9 -76.24 -15.62 -10.30
N LYS A 10 -75.38 -14.68 -10.69
CA LYS A 10 -74.02 -15.05 -11.12
C LYS A 10 -73.19 -15.29 -9.86
N PRO A 11 -72.72 -16.51 -9.57
CA PRO A 11 -71.77 -16.70 -8.49
C PRO A 11 -70.48 -15.93 -8.82
N PHE A 12 -70.12 -15.02 -7.91
CA PHE A 12 -68.86 -14.30 -7.91
C PHE A 12 -67.70 -15.30 -7.85
N TYR A 13 -66.80 -15.25 -8.83
CA TYR A 13 -65.53 -15.97 -8.73
C TYR A 13 -64.67 -15.28 -7.67
N TYR A 14 -64.57 -15.87 -6.48
CA TYR A 14 -63.49 -15.52 -5.55
C TYR A 14 -62.21 -16.13 -6.12
N LEU A 15 -61.30 -15.26 -6.57
CA LEU A 15 -59.89 -15.63 -6.65
C LEU A 15 -59.42 -15.84 -5.21
N GLU A 16 -59.34 -17.09 -4.78
CA GLU A 16 -58.59 -17.45 -3.59
C GLU A 16 -57.14 -17.05 -3.83
N TYR A 17 -56.74 -15.90 -3.29
CA TYR A 17 -55.33 -15.57 -3.18
C TYR A 17 -54.73 -16.58 -2.21
N ASP A 18 -53.81 -17.38 -2.71
CA ASP A 18 -53.00 -18.26 -1.86
C ASP A 18 -52.09 -17.40 -0.96
N LEU A 19 -52.61 -17.05 0.21
CA LEU A 19 -51.91 -16.32 1.27
C LEU A 19 -50.78 -17.14 1.90
N THR A 20 -50.60 -18.41 1.50
CA THR A 20 -49.49 -19.27 1.95
C THR A 20 -48.28 -19.20 1.02
N LYS A 21 -48.37 -18.46 -0.10
CA LYS A 21 -47.24 -18.18 -0.98
C LYS A 21 -46.19 -17.40 -0.20
N LYS A 22 -45.25 -18.12 0.40
CA LYS A 22 -44.09 -17.59 1.12
C LYS A 22 -43.43 -16.55 0.22
N LEU A 23 -43.61 -15.27 0.56
CA LEU A 23 -42.89 -14.18 -0.08
C LEU A 23 -41.40 -14.48 0.08
N ILE A 24 -40.73 -14.78 -1.02
CA ILE A 24 -39.28 -14.89 -1.02
C ILE A 24 -38.79 -13.45 -0.89
N GLN A 25 -38.28 -13.09 0.29
CA GLN A 25 -37.64 -11.79 0.47
C GLN A 25 -36.49 -11.69 -0.54
N PRO A 26 -36.40 -10.61 -1.33
CA PRO A 26 -35.30 -10.44 -2.27
C PRO A 26 -33.98 -10.46 -1.49
N ALA A 27 -33.01 -11.25 -1.95
CA ALA A 27 -31.69 -11.23 -1.36
C ALA A 27 -31.05 -9.85 -1.61
N LEU A 28 -30.45 -9.26 -0.56
CA LEU A 28 -29.70 -8.01 -0.68
C LEU A 28 -28.50 -8.24 -1.61
N PRO A 29 -28.42 -7.57 -2.79
CA PRO A 29 -27.26 -7.70 -3.66
C PRO A 29 -26.02 -7.13 -2.98
N LEU A 30 -24.91 -7.88 -3.03
CA LEU A 30 -23.60 -7.40 -2.57
C LEU A 30 -22.52 -7.96 -3.49
N GLU A 31 -22.05 -7.12 -4.40
CA GLU A 31 -20.94 -7.43 -5.30
C GLU A 31 -19.69 -6.68 -4.85
N VAL A 32 -18.54 -7.36 -4.91
CA VAL A 32 -17.25 -6.80 -4.54
C VAL A 32 -16.27 -7.08 -5.67
N ASP A 33 -15.68 -6.01 -6.21
CA ASP A 33 -14.90 -6.00 -7.44
C ASP A 33 -13.61 -6.81 -7.35
N ILE A 34 -12.99 -6.84 -6.17
CA ILE A 34 -11.77 -7.61 -5.98
C ILE A 34 -12.10 -9.11 -5.95
N PRO A 35 -11.34 -9.98 -6.65
CA PRO A 35 -11.55 -11.42 -6.58
C PRO A 35 -11.10 -11.98 -5.22
N ASN A 36 -11.57 -13.18 -4.90
CA ASN A 36 -11.01 -13.92 -3.76
C ASN A 36 -9.56 -14.36 -4.07
N ASN A 37 -8.71 -14.43 -3.04
CA ASN A 37 -7.26 -14.70 -3.15
C ASN A 37 -6.49 -13.65 -3.96
N TYR A 38 -6.94 -12.39 -3.95
CA TYR A 38 -6.24 -11.29 -4.62
C TYR A 38 -4.84 -11.07 -4.02
N LYS A 39 -3.80 -11.01 -4.86
CA LYS A 39 -2.41 -10.80 -4.44
C LYS A 39 -1.96 -9.38 -4.74
N THR A 40 -1.25 -8.76 -3.81
CA THR A 40 -0.71 -7.41 -3.96
C THR A 40 0.65 -7.28 -3.29
N ASN A 41 1.48 -6.37 -3.77
CA ASN A 41 2.72 -5.93 -3.11
C ASN A 41 2.56 -4.57 -2.40
N LYS A 42 1.34 -4.04 -2.34
CA LYS A 42 0.99 -2.80 -1.63
C LYS A 42 0.47 -3.13 -0.24
N ASP A 43 0.77 -2.26 0.72
CA ASP A 43 0.30 -2.34 2.11
C ASP A 43 -1.21 -2.05 2.29
N SER A 44 -1.93 -1.88 1.19
CA SER A 44 -3.32 -1.49 1.16
C SER A 44 -4.00 -1.94 -0.12
N VAL A 45 -5.32 -2.04 -0.05
CA VAL A 45 -6.19 -2.36 -1.20
C VAL A 45 -7.43 -1.47 -1.18
N LEU A 46 -7.85 -1.01 -2.34
CA LEU A 46 -9.14 -0.36 -2.51
C LEU A 46 -10.21 -1.45 -2.66
N ILE A 47 -11.11 -1.53 -1.68
CA ILE A 47 -12.31 -2.35 -1.76
C ILE A 47 -13.39 -1.48 -2.39
N ARG A 48 -13.89 -1.90 -3.55
CA ARG A 48 -15.03 -1.28 -4.23
C ARG A 48 -16.08 -2.35 -4.50
N GLY A 49 -17.33 -1.94 -4.52
CA GLY A 49 -18.42 -2.83 -4.84
C GLY A 49 -19.75 -2.11 -5.07
N HIS A 50 -20.78 -2.93 -5.24
CA HIS A 50 -22.14 -2.51 -5.53
C HIS A 50 -23.13 -3.22 -4.61
N THR A 51 -24.14 -2.50 -4.16
CA THR A 51 -25.26 -2.98 -3.35
C THR A 51 -26.52 -2.16 -3.67
N SER A 52 -27.63 -2.40 -2.98
CA SER A 52 -28.81 -1.53 -3.03
C SER A 52 -28.47 -0.12 -2.56
N ASN A 53 -29.09 0.89 -3.16
CA ASN A 53 -28.79 2.30 -2.84
C ASN A 53 -29.30 2.76 -1.46
N ASP A 54 -30.17 1.98 -0.82
CA ASP A 54 -30.66 2.19 0.55
C ASP A 54 -29.92 1.34 1.60
N ALA A 55 -28.94 0.53 1.17
CA ALA A 55 -28.17 -0.31 2.07
C ALA A 55 -27.09 0.48 2.81
N THR A 56 -26.78 0.04 4.03
CA THR A 56 -25.54 0.38 4.73
C THR A 56 -24.51 -0.72 4.48
N VAL A 57 -23.22 -0.36 4.42
CA VAL A 57 -22.12 -1.31 4.22
C VAL A 57 -21.10 -1.15 5.33
N GLU A 58 -20.64 -2.27 5.88
CA GLU A 58 -19.50 -2.35 6.80
C GLU A 58 -18.35 -3.10 6.13
N ILE A 59 -17.13 -2.56 6.24
CA ILE A 59 -15.90 -3.23 5.83
C ILE A 59 -14.99 -3.36 7.05
N ASN A 60 -14.76 -4.61 7.47
CA ASN A 60 -14.09 -4.98 8.73
C ASN A 60 -14.75 -4.34 9.97
N GLY A 61 -16.08 -4.24 9.97
CA GLY A 61 -16.87 -3.68 11.07
C GLY A 61 -16.91 -2.15 11.11
N GLU A 62 -16.29 -1.47 10.15
CA GLU A 62 -16.37 -0.02 10.00
C GLU A 62 -17.32 0.35 8.86
N GLU A 63 -18.29 1.22 9.14
CA GLU A 63 -19.29 1.68 8.17
C GLU A 63 -18.66 2.46 7.01
N VAL A 64 -19.23 2.27 5.81
CA VAL A 64 -18.80 2.86 4.54
C VAL A 64 -20.00 3.47 3.85
N LEU A 65 -19.85 4.72 3.40
CA LEU A 65 -20.89 5.40 2.67
C LEU A 65 -21.21 4.68 1.35
N VAL A 66 -22.50 4.45 1.14
CA VAL A 66 -23.06 3.96 -0.12
C VAL A 66 -23.62 5.16 -0.88
N SER A 67 -23.20 5.33 -2.13
CA SER A 67 -23.73 6.37 -3.01
C SER A 67 -25.19 6.10 -3.42
N SER A 68 -25.89 7.11 -3.95
CA SER A 68 -27.25 6.96 -4.49
C SER A 68 -27.37 5.95 -5.63
N SER A 69 -26.26 5.59 -6.27
CA SER A 69 -26.14 4.52 -7.27
C SER A 69 -25.75 3.16 -6.69
N GLY A 70 -25.69 2.99 -5.37
CA GLY A 70 -25.34 1.72 -4.72
C GLY A 70 -23.84 1.40 -4.69
N ILE A 71 -22.98 2.34 -5.11
CA ILE A 71 -21.52 2.15 -5.12
C ILE A 71 -20.95 2.48 -3.74
N PHE A 72 -20.08 1.63 -3.22
CA PHE A 72 -19.26 1.89 -2.05
C PHE A 72 -17.78 1.68 -2.36
N ALA A 73 -16.91 2.38 -1.63
CA ALA A 73 -15.47 2.19 -1.73
C ALA A 73 -14.74 2.54 -0.44
N LYS A 74 -13.69 1.79 -0.11
CA LYS A 74 -12.82 2.06 1.04
C LYS A 74 -11.42 1.51 0.82
N ILE A 75 -10.40 2.26 1.25
CA ILE A 75 -9.03 1.76 1.33
C ILE A 75 -8.87 0.97 2.64
N VAL A 76 -8.47 -0.29 2.54
CA VAL A 76 -8.17 -1.17 3.67
C VAL A 76 -6.66 -1.34 3.76
N LYS A 77 -6.07 -1.05 4.93
CA LYS A 77 -4.67 -1.34 5.24
C LYS A 77 -4.50 -2.85 5.49
N LEU A 78 -3.39 -3.41 5.01
CA LEU A 78 -3.08 -4.84 5.03
C LEU A 78 -1.87 -5.11 5.91
N ASN A 79 -1.93 -6.23 6.62
CA ASN A 79 -0.74 -6.83 7.24
C ASN A 79 -0.03 -7.74 6.23
N PRO A 80 1.30 -7.91 6.31
CA PRO A 80 1.99 -8.89 5.47
C PRO A 80 1.38 -10.29 5.60
N GLY A 81 1.21 -10.98 4.46
CA GLY A 81 0.57 -12.30 4.40
C GLY A 81 -0.92 -12.24 4.12
N GLU A 82 -1.67 -13.22 4.63
CA GLU A 82 -3.11 -13.33 4.37
C GLU A 82 -3.92 -12.34 5.22
N ASN A 83 -4.81 -11.60 4.58
CA ASN A 83 -5.79 -10.72 5.20
C ASN A 83 -7.18 -11.20 4.78
N LEU A 84 -8.05 -11.45 5.75
CA LEU A 84 -9.45 -11.74 5.48
C LEU A 84 -10.25 -10.45 5.65
N ILE A 85 -10.76 -9.92 4.54
CA ILE A 85 -11.58 -8.71 4.55
C ILE A 85 -13.03 -9.14 4.56
N ASN A 86 -13.75 -8.69 5.59
CA ASN A 86 -15.16 -8.94 5.78
C ASN A 86 -15.97 -7.75 5.27
N ILE A 87 -16.89 -7.99 4.34
CA ILE A 87 -17.79 -6.99 3.80
C ILE A 87 -19.21 -7.43 4.12
N LYS A 88 -19.96 -6.59 4.84
CA LYS A 88 -21.35 -6.83 5.19
C LYS A 88 -22.21 -5.69 4.68
N ALA A 89 -23.41 -6.00 4.21
CA ALA A 89 -24.42 -5.02 3.86
C ALA A 89 -25.71 -5.32 4.63
N TYR A 90 -26.43 -4.25 4.97
CA TYR A 90 -27.71 -4.30 5.67
C TYR A 90 -28.70 -3.39 4.95
N ASP A 91 -29.94 -3.80 4.77
CA ASP A 91 -30.99 -2.92 4.26
C ASP A 91 -31.93 -2.42 5.38
N SER A 92 -32.82 -1.49 5.03
CA SER A 92 -33.80 -0.93 5.96
C SER A 92 -34.83 -1.93 6.49
N ALA A 93 -34.99 -3.08 5.83
CA ALA A 93 -35.88 -4.18 6.23
C ALA A 93 -35.17 -5.21 7.13
N GLY A 94 -33.87 -5.06 7.37
CA GLY A 94 -33.05 -5.95 8.19
C GLY A 94 -32.47 -7.16 7.42
N ASN A 95 -32.58 -7.19 6.09
CA ASN A 95 -31.87 -8.19 5.29
C ASN A 95 -30.37 -7.92 5.32
N THR A 96 -29.58 -8.99 5.27
CA THR A 96 -28.13 -8.91 5.31
C THR A 96 -27.50 -9.70 4.18
N ALA A 97 -26.35 -9.23 3.70
CA ALA A 97 -25.48 -9.94 2.80
C ALA A 97 -24.04 -9.85 3.30
N GLU A 98 -23.27 -10.93 3.19
CA GLU A 98 -21.89 -10.98 3.63
C GLU A 98 -21.00 -11.59 2.56
N VAL A 99 -19.87 -10.94 2.30
CA VAL A 99 -18.85 -11.40 1.37
C VAL A 99 -17.49 -11.30 2.05
N ASN A 100 -16.74 -12.40 2.01
CA ASN A 100 -15.36 -12.43 2.47
C ASN A 100 -14.41 -12.39 1.26
N ARG A 101 -13.34 -11.61 1.38
CA ARG A 101 -12.26 -11.53 0.40
C ARG A 101 -10.93 -11.79 1.07
N LYS A 102 -10.27 -12.88 0.70
CA LYS A 102 -8.87 -13.10 1.05
C LYS A 102 -7.99 -12.23 0.17
N VAL A 103 -7.22 -11.35 0.78
CA VAL A 103 -6.19 -10.53 0.13
C VAL A 103 -4.83 -10.92 0.70
N ILE A 104 -3.89 -11.27 -0.16
CA ILE A 104 -2.55 -11.71 0.21
C ILE A 104 -1.58 -10.58 -0.11
N TYR A 105 -1.04 -9.94 0.92
CA TYR A 105 0.01 -8.95 0.79
C TYR A 105 1.38 -9.63 0.79
N GLU A 106 1.95 -9.79 -0.40
CA GLU A 106 3.30 -10.30 -0.62
C GLU A 106 4.30 -9.13 -0.52
N LYS A 107 4.73 -8.83 0.71
CA LYS A 107 5.74 -7.78 0.95
C LYS A 107 7.06 -8.17 0.29
N LYS A 108 7.50 -7.38 -0.69
CA LYS A 108 8.75 -7.63 -1.44
C LYS A 108 9.89 -6.79 -0.90
N ASN A 109 11.04 -7.44 -0.72
CA ASN A 109 12.27 -6.74 -0.43
C ASN A 109 12.84 -6.15 -1.72
N ILE A 110 13.46 -4.98 -1.59
CA ILE A 110 14.36 -4.39 -2.57
C ILE A 110 15.78 -4.82 -2.19
N VAL A 111 16.49 -5.44 -3.13
CA VAL A 111 17.88 -5.85 -2.96
C VAL A 111 18.75 -5.02 -3.88
N ILE A 112 19.66 -4.22 -3.30
CA ILE A 112 20.64 -3.44 -4.03
C ILE A 112 22.02 -4.08 -3.86
N GLU A 113 22.71 -4.37 -4.95
CA GLU A 113 24.10 -4.86 -4.93
C GLU A 113 25.05 -3.84 -5.57
N LEU A 114 26.18 -3.59 -4.92
CA LEU A 114 27.21 -2.65 -5.36
C LEU A 114 28.60 -3.25 -5.14
N TRP A 115 29.59 -2.79 -5.88
CA TRP A 115 30.98 -3.22 -5.71
C TRP A 115 31.91 -2.03 -5.51
N ILE A 116 32.82 -2.13 -4.54
CA ILE A 116 33.78 -1.05 -4.27
C ILE A 116 34.71 -0.86 -5.48
N GLY A 117 34.87 0.39 -5.92
CA GLY A 117 35.73 0.77 -7.05
C GLY A 117 35.13 0.49 -8.43
N LYS A 118 33.88 0.02 -8.47
CA LYS A 118 33.16 -0.38 -9.67
C LYS A 118 31.92 0.50 -9.85
N LYS A 119 31.51 0.71 -11.10
CA LYS A 119 30.28 1.46 -11.42
C LYS A 119 29.10 0.53 -11.65
N GLU A 120 29.33 -0.76 -11.72
CA GLU A 120 28.32 -1.79 -11.84
C GLU A 120 27.51 -1.85 -10.53
N ALA A 121 26.20 -1.95 -10.67
CA ALA A 121 25.25 -2.12 -9.59
C ALA A 121 24.10 -3.02 -10.04
N LYS A 122 23.36 -3.58 -9.08
CA LYS A 122 22.10 -4.27 -9.35
C LYS A 122 20.99 -3.82 -8.43
N ILE A 123 19.76 -3.80 -8.94
CA ILE A 123 18.53 -3.67 -8.14
C ILE A 123 17.64 -4.84 -8.50
N ASN A 124 17.30 -5.68 -7.51
CA ASN A 124 16.48 -6.88 -7.70
C ASN A 124 17.00 -7.84 -8.80
N GLY A 125 18.32 -7.85 -9.02
CA GLY A 125 18.99 -8.65 -10.05
C GLY A 125 19.20 -7.92 -11.39
N ASP A 126 18.44 -6.88 -11.67
CA ASP A 126 18.59 -6.06 -12.87
C ASP A 126 19.85 -5.20 -12.78
N SER A 127 20.58 -5.06 -13.88
CA SER A 127 21.88 -4.38 -13.90
C SER A 127 21.76 -2.89 -14.19
N TYR A 128 22.51 -2.09 -13.45
CA TYR A 128 22.56 -0.63 -13.56
C TYR A 128 24.02 -0.14 -13.56
N THR A 129 24.20 1.08 -14.06
CA THR A 129 25.49 1.78 -14.03
C THR A 129 25.38 3.01 -13.15
N LEU A 130 26.21 3.07 -12.10
CA LEU A 130 26.38 4.21 -11.23
C LEU A 130 27.09 5.35 -11.95
N ASP A 131 26.73 6.58 -11.61
CA ASP A 131 27.43 7.77 -12.10
C ASP A 131 28.87 7.85 -11.57
N ALA A 132 29.11 7.38 -10.35
CA ALA A 132 30.42 7.25 -9.73
C ALA A 132 30.54 5.97 -8.90
N SER A 133 31.77 5.43 -8.82
CA SER A 133 32.03 4.18 -8.09
C SER A 133 32.04 4.40 -6.57
N PRO A 134 31.44 3.50 -5.76
CA PRO A 134 31.59 3.49 -4.32
C PRO A 134 33.06 3.33 -3.91
N PHE A 135 33.44 3.92 -2.79
CA PHE A 135 34.80 3.76 -2.26
C PHE A 135 34.80 3.74 -0.72
N ILE A 136 35.92 3.32 -0.16
CA ILE A 136 36.11 3.26 1.29
C ILE A 136 37.00 4.43 1.71
N GLU A 137 36.58 5.16 2.74
CA GLU A 137 37.37 6.18 3.41
C GLU A 137 37.21 6.01 4.92
N ASN A 138 38.33 6.00 5.66
CA ASN A 138 38.34 5.85 7.11
C ASN A 138 37.51 4.66 7.62
N GLY A 139 37.54 3.54 6.90
CA GLY A 139 36.77 2.33 7.24
C GLY A 139 35.26 2.47 7.05
N ARG A 140 34.80 3.48 6.29
CA ARG A 140 33.40 3.66 5.91
C ARG A 140 33.23 3.65 4.40
N THR A 141 32.22 2.93 3.94
CA THR A 141 31.81 2.97 2.53
C THR A 141 31.06 4.27 2.26
N LEU A 142 31.52 4.98 1.25
CA LEU A 142 30.85 6.13 0.67
C LEU A 142 30.28 5.77 -0.70
N VAL A 143 29.03 6.15 -0.92
CA VAL A 143 28.25 5.86 -2.13
C VAL A 143 27.64 7.14 -2.70
N PRO A 144 27.43 7.25 -4.03
CA PRO A 144 26.60 8.29 -4.60
C PRO A 144 25.17 8.19 -4.03
N ILE A 145 24.69 9.24 -3.38
CA ILE A 145 23.43 9.17 -2.63
C ILE A 145 22.22 8.82 -3.50
N ARG A 146 22.18 9.36 -4.72
CA ARG A 146 21.00 9.31 -5.59
C ARG A 146 20.60 7.87 -5.93
N PHE A 147 21.54 7.04 -6.35
CA PHE A 147 21.25 5.66 -6.73
C PHE A 147 20.66 4.83 -5.58
N ILE A 148 21.14 5.07 -4.36
CA ILE A 148 20.68 4.34 -3.18
C ILE A 148 19.30 4.82 -2.74
N ALA A 149 19.12 6.14 -2.64
CA ALA A 149 17.86 6.74 -2.23
C ALA A 149 16.73 6.42 -3.23
N GLU A 150 16.95 6.66 -4.52
CA GLU A 150 15.95 6.36 -5.56
C GLU A 150 15.66 4.86 -5.65
N GLY A 151 16.68 4.01 -5.43
CA GLY A 151 16.50 2.55 -5.35
C GLY A 151 15.55 2.12 -4.23
N PHE A 152 15.45 2.90 -3.15
CA PHE A 152 14.47 2.68 -2.06
C PHE A 152 13.14 3.40 -2.28
N GLY A 153 12.97 4.16 -3.37
CA GLY A 153 11.81 5.00 -3.61
C GLY A 153 11.83 6.32 -2.81
N ALA A 154 13.02 6.77 -2.39
CA ALA A 154 13.19 8.06 -1.73
C ALA A 154 13.56 9.16 -2.73
N ASP A 155 13.05 10.36 -2.49
CA ASP A 155 13.39 11.57 -3.25
C ASP A 155 14.66 12.22 -2.70
N VAL A 156 15.43 12.85 -3.58
CA VAL A 156 16.69 13.53 -3.23
C VAL A 156 16.72 14.95 -3.79
N ASP A 157 16.70 15.92 -2.90
CA ASP A 157 16.85 17.34 -3.23
C ASP A 157 18.25 17.85 -2.89
N TRP A 158 18.73 18.80 -3.70
CA TRP A 158 20.00 19.47 -3.50
C TRP A 158 19.80 20.98 -3.41
N ILE A 159 20.26 21.57 -2.30
CA ILE A 159 20.29 23.02 -2.08
C ILE A 159 21.73 23.50 -2.27
N GLY A 160 21.97 24.19 -3.39
CA GLY A 160 23.32 24.59 -3.80
C GLY A 160 23.96 25.62 -2.89
N GLU A 161 23.18 26.57 -2.39
CA GLU A 161 23.62 27.70 -1.57
C GLU A 161 24.24 27.22 -0.26
N THR A 162 23.61 26.23 0.36
CA THR A 162 24.02 25.69 1.66
C THR A 162 24.80 24.38 1.54
N LYS A 163 24.93 23.84 0.33
CA LYS A 163 25.48 22.51 0.03
C LYS A 163 24.79 21.42 0.85
N THR A 164 23.47 21.42 0.79
CA THR A 164 22.62 20.52 1.58
C THR A 164 21.95 19.50 0.67
N VAL A 165 21.98 18.24 1.07
CA VAL A 165 21.15 17.17 0.51
C VAL A 165 19.98 16.94 1.46
N ILE A 166 18.76 16.91 0.93
CA ILE A 166 17.57 16.49 1.65
C ILE A 166 17.09 15.20 1.00
N ILE A 167 16.80 14.19 1.82
CA ILE A 167 16.35 12.87 1.37
C ILE A 167 15.04 12.55 2.06
N ASN A 168 14.00 12.24 1.29
CA ASN A 168 12.66 11.96 1.79
C ASN A 168 12.22 10.56 1.38
N LEU A 169 11.97 9.68 2.35
CA LEU A 169 11.36 8.38 2.13
C LEU A 169 9.94 8.40 2.68
N GLU A 170 8.96 8.63 1.80
CA GLU A 170 7.55 8.78 2.18
C GLU A 170 6.99 7.49 2.80
N SER A 171 7.34 6.32 2.27
CA SER A 171 6.80 5.03 2.74
C SER A 171 7.04 4.75 4.23
N LYS A 172 8.08 5.37 4.81
CA LYS A 172 8.43 5.26 6.23
C LYS A 172 8.38 6.58 6.99
N ASN A 173 7.95 7.67 6.35
CA ASN A 173 7.96 9.02 6.90
C ASN A 173 9.33 9.42 7.48
N ILE A 174 10.38 9.26 6.66
CA ILE A 174 11.76 9.58 7.05
C ILE A 174 12.27 10.76 6.21
N ASN A 175 12.75 11.79 6.88
CA ASN A 175 13.47 12.92 6.33
C ASN A 175 14.91 12.93 6.86
N ILE A 176 15.88 13.01 5.96
CA ILE A 176 17.31 13.13 6.29
C ILE A 176 17.85 14.40 5.65
N ILE A 177 18.50 15.25 6.45
CA ILE A 177 19.19 16.46 6.01
C ILE A 177 20.68 16.31 6.28
N LEU A 178 21.48 16.48 5.23
CA LEU A 178 22.91 16.31 5.24
C LEU A 178 23.59 17.54 4.63
N GLN A 179 24.53 18.13 5.35
CA GLN A 179 25.35 19.20 4.81
C GLN A 179 26.76 18.69 4.46
N ILE A 180 27.26 19.07 3.28
CA ILE A 180 28.61 18.71 2.85
C ILE A 180 29.66 19.20 3.86
N GLY A 181 30.54 18.30 4.30
CA GLY A 181 31.60 18.57 5.26
C GLY A 181 31.17 18.53 6.73
N SER A 182 29.87 18.48 7.02
CA SER A 182 29.35 18.33 8.38
C SER A 182 29.27 16.87 8.79
N LYS A 183 29.69 16.56 10.02
CA LYS A 183 29.41 15.26 10.64
C LYS A 183 28.06 15.22 11.35
N ILE A 184 27.29 16.31 11.36
CA ILE A 184 25.96 16.34 11.94
C ILE A 184 24.94 16.20 10.82
N ALA A 185 24.14 15.13 10.89
CA ALA A 185 22.93 14.93 10.12
C ALA A 185 21.72 15.34 10.97
N ILE A 186 20.61 15.67 10.30
CA ILE A 186 19.30 15.81 10.96
C ILE A 186 18.40 14.71 10.40
N VAL A 187 17.81 13.90 11.26
CA VAL A 187 16.86 12.83 10.90
C VAL A 187 15.55 13.13 11.63
N ASN A 188 14.48 13.40 10.88
CA ASN A 188 13.17 13.74 11.45
C ASN A 188 13.23 14.84 12.54
N GLY A 189 14.13 15.82 12.38
CA GLY A 189 14.35 16.91 13.33
C GLY A 189 15.41 16.64 14.41
N GLU A 190 15.85 15.40 14.60
CA GLU A 190 16.87 15.04 15.59
C GLU A 190 18.29 15.06 15.01
N LYS A 191 19.27 15.51 15.81
CA LYS A 191 20.67 15.56 15.39
C LYS A 191 21.37 14.22 15.60
N ILE A 192 21.96 13.68 14.55
CA ILE A 192 22.75 12.44 14.57
C ILE A 192 24.18 12.73 14.13
N THR A 193 25.17 12.20 14.86
CA THR A 193 26.59 12.32 14.51
C THR A 193 27.03 11.19 13.59
N LEU A 194 27.64 11.54 12.47
CA LEU A 194 28.21 10.65 11.46
C LEU A 194 29.69 10.38 11.73
N ASP A 195 30.13 9.16 11.44
CA ASP A 195 31.55 8.81 11.50
C ASP A 195 32.37 9.60 10.46
N VAL A 196 31.81 9.74 9.26
CA VAL A 196 32.40 10.43 8.11
C VAL A 196 31.40 11.42 7.54
N ALA A 197 31.86 12.63 7.24
CA ALA A 197 31.00 13.67 6.68
C ALA A 197 30.65 13.38 5.20
N PRO A 198 29.46 13.77 4.72
CA PRO A 198 29.13 13.81 3.31
C PRO A 198 30.12 14.70 2.54
N LYS A 199 30.43 14.35 1.30
CA LYS A 199 31.37 15.12 0.47
C LYS A 199 31.06 15.07 -1.01
N ILE A 200 31.59 16.04 -1.74
CA ILE A 200 31.51 16.06 -3.19
C ILE A 200 32.81 15.54 -3.78
N VAL A 201 32.72 14.53 -4.64
CA VAL A 201 33.86 14.00 -5.41
C VAL A 201 33.48 14.04 -6.88
N LYS A 202 34.26 14.78 -7.68
CA LYS A 202 34.04 14.95 -9.13
C LYS A 202 32.59 15.32 -9.50
N GLY A 203 31.98 16.22 -8.72
CA GLY A 203 30.61 16.70 -8.96
C GLY A 203 29.50 15.74 -8.55
N ARG A 204 29.79 14.71 -7.74
CA ARG A 204 28.81 13.81 -7.15
C ARG A 204 28.87 13.83 -5.63
N THR A 205 27.69 13.80 -5.00
CA THR A 205 27.58 13.78 -3.55
C THR A 205 27.65 12.36 -3.03
N PHE A 206 28.63 12.14 -2.16
CA PHE A 206 28.90 10.89 -1.49
C PHE A 206 28.51 10.97 -0.02
N VAL A 207 27.87 9.91 0.47
CA VAL A 207 27.36 9.81 1.84
C VAL A 207 27.75 8.47 2.46
N PRO A 208 27.86 8.36 3.80
CA PRO A 208 28.08 7.09 4.49
C PRO A 208 26.91 6.14 4.24
N LEU A 209 27.18 5.06 3.49
CA LEU A 209 26.12 4.13 3.06
C LEU A 209 25.35 3.55 4.25
N ARG A 210 26.08 3.08 5.26
CA ARG A 210 25.50 2.41 6.43
C ARG A 210 24.52 3.31 7.17
N PHE A 211 24.87 4.59 7.36
CA PHE A 211 23.99 5.56 8.01
C PHE A 211 22.66 5.71 7.26
N ILE A 212 22.71 5.90 5.94
CA ILE A 212 21.50 6.03 5.11
C ILE A 212 20.66 4.76 5.18
N ALA A 213 21.29 3.60 4.96
CA ALA A 213 20.61 2.32 4.94
C ALA A 213 19.95 1.99 6.29
N GLU A 214 20.69 2.10 7.40
CA GLU A 214 20.17 1.82 8.75
C GLU A 214 19.06 2.81 9.13
N THR A 215 19.17 4.08 8.74
CA THR A 215 18.14 5.09 9.00
C THR A 215 16.83 4.72 8.30
N PHE A 216 16.88 4.20 7.07
CA PHE A 216 15.71 3.65 6.36
C PHE A 216 15.25 2.28 6.87
N GLY A 217 15.98 1.68 7.83
CA GLY A 217 15.72 0.34 8.34
C GLY A 217 16.07 -0.76 7.33
N ALA A 218 17.06 -0.53 6.47
CA ALA A 218 17.64 -1.51 5.57
C ALA A 218 18.83 -2.23 6.22
N GLU A 219 19.00 -3.50 5.89
CA GLU A 219 20.16 -4.32 6.30
C GLU A 219 21.29 -4.16 5.29
N VAL A 220 22.54 -4.09 5.77
CA VAL A 220 23.74 -4.00 4.92
C VAL A 220 24.67 -5.18 5.18
N LEU A 221 24.89 -5.98 4.15
CA LEU A 221 25.79 -7.12 4.14
C LEU A 221 27.06 -6.77 3.36
N TRP A 222 28.21 -7.25 3.86
CA TRP A 222 29.51 -7.07 3.23
C TRP A 222 30.14 -8.41 2.88
N ASN A 223 30.52 -8.59 1.62
CA ASN A 223 31.38 -9.67 1.17
C ASN A 223 32.75 -9.11 0.82
N GLY A 224 33.74 -9.39 1.68
CA GLY A 224 35.11 -8.88 1.50
C GLY A 224 35.85 -9.47 0.29
N SER A 225 35.59 -10.73 -0.05
CA SER A 225 36.27 -11.41 -1.18
C SER A 225 35.87 -10.82 -2.53
N GLU A 226 34.59 -10.49 -2.68
CA GLU A 226 34.05 -9.85 -3.89
C GLU A 226 34.12 -8.32 -3.85
N ARG A 227 34.47 -7.75 -2.68
CA ARG A 227 34.29 -6.33 -2.35
C ARG A 227 32.87 -5.85 -2.65
N LYS A 228 31.89 -6.72 -2.36
CA LYS A 228 30.47 -6.53 -2.66
C LYS A 228 29.71 -6.08 -1.43
N ILE A 229 28.80 -5.14 -1.63
CA ILE A 229 27.82 -4.69 -0.65
C ILE A 229 26.45 -5.13 -1.14
N THR A 230 25.67 -5.75 -0.27
CA THR A 230 24.28 -6.10 -0.53
C THR A 230 23.42 -5.37 0.50
N ILE A 231 22.45 -4.58 0.03
CA ILE A 231 21.53 -3.82 0.87
C ILE A 231 20.15 -4.42 0.68
N ILE A 232 19.50 -4.79 1.77
CA ILE A 232 18.17 -5.40 1.77
C ILE A 232 17.23 -4.44 2.47
N PHE A 233 16.29 -3.88 1.71
CA PHE A 233 15.31 -2.93 2.21
C PHE A 233 13.91 -3.49 2.05
N THR A 234 13.12 -3.39 3.11
CA THR A 234 11.70 -3.72 3.08
C THR A 234 10.91 -2.41 3.17
N PRO A 235 10.23 -1.99 2.08
CA PRO A 235 9.47 -0.74 2.02
C PRO A 235 8.41 -0.59 3.10
#